data_AF-A0A172MFX8-F1
#
_entry.id   AF-A0A172MFX8-F1
#
_cell.length_a   1.000
_cell.length_b   1.000
_cell.length_c   1.000
_cell.angle_alpha   90.00
_cell.angle_beta   90.00
_cell.angle_gamma   90.00
#
_symmetry.space_group_name_H-M   'P 1'
#
loop_
_entity.id
_entity.type
_entity.pdbx_description
1 polymer ?
#
loop_
_entity_poly.entity_id
_entity_poly.type
_entity_poly.pdbx_seq_one_letter_code
_entity_poly.pdbx_strand_id
1 'polypeptide(L)'
;KKCSKNYLASRQSFWAELNVVRLGHNNVVRVIAASTCTPASQDSLGTIIMEYVGNGTLHNVIYGTGSAITKKKDNEFGCGHESLSIAQSLSYSCDVVAGLVFLHSQLIVHLDLKPANIFITKQNICKIG
;
A
#
# COMPACT_ATOMS: atom_id res chain seq x y z
N LYS A 1 -26.45 19.78 -3.27
CA LYS A 1 -25.07 19.45 -3.68
C LYS A 1 -25.12 18.18 -4.52
N LYS A 2 -24.72 18.22 -5.80
CA LYS A 2 -24.74 17.07 -6.73
C LYS A 2 -23.79 15.99 -6.19
N CYS A 3 -24.33 14.86 -5.74
CA CYS A 3 -23.54 13.67 -5.42
C CYS A 3 -23.19 12.99 -6.76
N SER A 4 -22.06 13.36 -7.36
CA SER A 4 -21.54 12.72 -8.57
C SER A 4 -20.68 11.49 -8.22
N LYS A 5 -21.11 10.69 -7.23
CA LYS A 5 -20.47 9.41 -6.95
C LYS A 5 -21.27 8.34 -7.68
N ASN A 6 -20.63 7.65 -8.61
CA ASN A 6 -21.21 6.48 -9.25
C ASN A 6 -21.34 5.38 -8.19
N TYR A 7 -22.48 5.36 -7.51
CA TYR A 7 -22.78 4.49 -6.37
C TYR A 7 -22.57 3.00 -6.72
N LEU A 8 -22.86 2.63 -7.96
CA LEU A 8 -22.62 1.28 -8.47
C LEU A 8 -21.12 0.97 -8.59
N ALA A 9 -20.31 1.89 -9.12
CA ALA A 9 -18.86 1.73 -9.20
C ALA A 9 -18.23 1.59 -7.81
N SER A 10 -18.63 2.44 -6.85
CA SER A 10 -18.10 2.36 -5.49
C SER A 10 -18.56 1.08 -4.76
N ARG A 11 -19.76 0.56 -5.03
CA ARG A 11 -20.19 -0.77 -4.55
C ARG A 11 -19.33 -1.88 -5.16
N GLN A 12 -19.07 -1.83 -6.45
CA GLN A 12 -18.24 -2.81 -7.13
C GLN A 12 -16.80 -2.80 -6.59
N SER A 13 -16.20 -1.63 -6.38
CA SER A 13 -14.88 -1.53 -5.73
C SER A 13 -14.88 -2.15 -4.33
N PHE A 14 -15.91 -1.87 -3.52
CA PHE A 14 -16.03 -2.47 -2.19
C PHE A 14 -16.14 -4.00 -2.22
N TRP A 15 -16.95 -4.55 -3.13
CA TRP A 15 -17.06 -6.01 -3.30
C TRP A 15 -15.79 -6.64 -3.88
N ALA A 16 -15.07 -5.92 -4.76
CA ALA A 16 -13.78 -6.36 -5.25
C ALA A 16 -12.76 -6.46 -4.10
N GLU A 17 -12.70 -5.47 -3.21
CA GLU A 17 -11.85 -5.53 -2.01
C GLU A 17 -12.27 -6.64 -1.04
N LEU A 18 -13.58 -6.96 -0.95
CA LEU A 18 -14.07 -8.09 -0.14
C LEU A 18 -13.64 -9.46 -0.71
N ASN A 19 -13.61 -9.62 -2.04
CA ASN A 19 -13.13 -10.84 -2.68
C ASN A 19 -11.65 -11.12 -2.39
N VAL A 20 -10.90 -10.08 -2.00
CA VAL A 20 -9.47 -10.11 -1.68
C VAL A 20 -9.23 -10.40 -0.18
N VAL A 21 -10.27 -10.46 0.67
CA VAL A 21 -10.16 -10.66 2.13
C VAL A 21 -9.39 -11.91 2.53
N ARG A 22 -9.34 -12.94 1.67
CA ARG A 22 -8.61 -14.18 1.95
C ARG A 22 -7.18 -14.19 1.40
N LEU A 23 -6.69 -13.07 0.86
CA LEU A 23 -5.30 -12.95 0.44
C LEU A 23 -4.37 -12.84 1.65
N GLY A 24 -3.46 -13.80 1.76
CA GLY A 24 -2.41 -13.81 2.77
C GLY A 24 -1.05 -14.04 2.13
N HIS A 25 -0.27 -12.98 1.98
CA HIS A 25 1.08 -13.03 1.42
C HIS A 25 1.99 -12.00 2.10
N ASN A 26 3.28 -12.29 2.21
CA ASN A 26 4.24 -11.40 2.90
C ASN A 26 4.40 -10.05 2.19
N ASN A 27 4.12 -9.99 0.89
CA ASN A 27 4.28 -8.79 0.05
C ASN A 27 2.94 -8.23 -0.48
N VAL A 28 1.80 -8.58 0.14
CA VAL A 28 0.49 -7.97 -0.15
C VAL A 28 -0.15 -7.55 1.16
N VAL A 29 -0.74 -6.35 1.20
CA VAL A 29 -1.42 -5.85 2.40
C VAL A 29 -2.64 -6.70 2.68
N ARG A 30 -2.67 -7.28 3.88
CA ARG A 30 -3.76 -8.14 4.32
C ARG A 30 -4.97 -7.33 4.75
N VAL A 31 -6.13 -7.66 4.20
CA VAL A 31 -7.42 -7.20 4.74
C VAL A 31 -7.77 -8.06 5.97
N ILE A 32 -8.09 -7.40 7.09
CA ILE A 32 -8.43 -8.04 8.36
C ILE A 32 -9.94 -8.24 8.45
N ALA A 33 -10.71 -7.21 8.11
CA ALA A 33 -12.16 -7.24 8.16
C ALA A 33 -12.75 -6.22 7.18
N ALA A 34 -13.98 -6.45 6.76
CA ALA A 34 -14.75 -5.48 6.01
C ALA A 34 -16.22 -5.56 6.44
N SER A 35 -16.90 -4.42 6.44
CA SER A 35 -18.30 -4.29 6.84
C SER A 35 -19.05 -3.40 5.87
N THR A 36 -20.22 -3.83 5.42
CA THR A 36 -21.16 -2.99 4.65
C THR A 36 -22.11 -2.19 5.56
N CYS A 37 -22.05 -2.38 6.88
CA CYS A 37 -22.88 -1.64 7.82
C CYS A 37 -22.24 -0.30 8.14
N THR A 38 -22.92 0.78 7.78
CA THR A 38 -22.56 2.15 8.15
C THR A 38 -23.58 2.70 9.15
N PRO A 39 -23.16 3.42 10.20
CA PRO A 39 -24.10 4.11 11.08
C PRO A 39 -24.98 5.04 10.25
N ALA A 40 -26.26 5.18 10.62
CA ALA A 40 -27.28 5.94 9.87
C ALA A 40 -26.93 7.42 9.58
N SER A 41 -25.82 7.94 10.14
CA SER A 41 -25.30 9.29 9.93
C SER A 41 -24.24 9.42 8.84
N GLN A 42 -23.75 8.32 8.26
CA GLN A 42 -22.66 8.34 7.27
C GLN A 42 -23.10 7.76 5.92
N ASP A 43 -23.02 8.58 4.87
CA ASP A 43 -23.29 8.22 3.47
C ASP A 43 -22.07 7.50 2.84
N SER A 44 -21.55 6.49 3.54
CA SER A 44 -20.45 5.62 3.07
C SER A 44 -20.96 4.22 2.76
N LEU A 45 -20.26 3.50 1.89
CA LEU A 45 -20.67 2.17 1.42
C LEU A 45 -20.27 1.01 2.34
N GLY A 46 -19.36 1.28 3.26
CA GLY A 46 -18.80 0.29 4.16
C GLY A 46 -17.47 0.75 4.73
N THR A 47 -16.87 -0.11 5.54
CA THR A 47 -15.56 0.08 6.17
C THR A 47 -14.69 -1.12 5.87
N ILE A 48 -13.44 -0.88 5.48
CA ILE A 48 -12.43 -1.92 5.27
C ILE A 48 -11.30 -1.66 6.25
N ILE A 49 -10.92 -2.71 6.97
CA ILE A 49 -9.88 -2.72 7.98
C ILE A 49 -8.75 -3.58 7.44
N MET A 50 -7.58 -2.99 7.26
CA MET A 50 -6.38 -3.65 6.75
C MET A 50 -5.29 -3.68 7.81
N GLU A 51 -4.29 -4.53 7.62
CA GLU A 51 -3.09 -4.48 8.45
C GLU A 51 -2.39 -3.12 8.31
N TYR A 52 -1.83 -2.65 9.41
CA TYR A 52 -1.01 -1.45 9.40
C TYR A 52 0.43 -1.82 9.07
N VAL A 53 0.90 -1.41 7.88
CA VAL A 53 2.22 -1.78 7.33
C VAL A 53 3.32 -0.82 7.80
N GLY A 54 3.00 0.48 7.92
CA GLY A 54 3.95 1.52 8.28
C GLY A 54 3.51 2.90 7.77
N ASN A 55 4.35 3.91 7.99
CA ASN A 55 4.08 5.31 7.60
C ASN A 55 4.73 5.72 6.27
N GLY A 56 5.43 4.81 5.59
CA GLY A 56 6.21 5.11 4.40
C GLY A 56 5.77 4.29 3.20
N THR A 57 5.74 4.95 2.04
CA THR A 57 5.57 4.31 0.74
C THR A 57 6.87 4.35 -0.05
N LEU A 58 6.99 3.51 -1.08
CA LEU A 58 8.11 3.56 -2.00
C LEU A 58 8.22 4.92 -2.70
N HIS A 59 7.11 5.62 -2.91
CA HIS A 59 7.11 7.01 -3.38
C HIS A 59 7.93 7.93 -2.48
N ASN A 60 7.79 7.81 -1.15
CA ASN A 60 8.55 8.65 -0.20
C ASN A 60 10.06 8.39 -0.29
N VAL A 61 10.47 7.13 -0.53
CA VAL A 61 11.88 6.74 -0.63
C VAL A 61 12.50 7.16 -1.95
N ILE A 62 11.76 7.06 -3.06
CA ILE A 62 12.27 7.43 -4.39
C ILE A 62 12.32 8.96 -4.57
N TYR A 63 11.27 9.66 -4.15
CA TYR A 63 11.10 11.10 -4.46
C TYR A 63 11.32 12.03 -3.26
N GLY A 64 11.69 11.51 -2.10
CA GLY A 64 12.19 12.32 -1.00
C GLY A 64 11.16 13.30 -0.43
N THR A 65 9.90 12.89 -0.24
CA THR A 65 8.90 13.73 0.43
C THR A 65 9.12 13.72 1.95
N GLY A 66 10.14 14.42 2.43
CA GLY A 66 10.17 15.13 3.71
C GLY A 66 9.83 14.40 5.01
N SER A 67 10.05 13.09 5.18
CA SER A 67 10.02 12.50 6.52
C SER A 67 11.18 11.56 6.77
N ALA A 68 12.03 12.01 7.70
CA ALA A 68 13.19 11.33 8.23
C ALA A 68 12.84 9.90 8.69
N ILE A 69 13.23 8.91 7.91
CA ILE A 69 13.41 7.56 8.42
C ILE A 69 14.91 7.30 8.33
N THR A 70 15.51 7.18 9.51
CA THR A 70 16.94 6.96 9.78
C THR A 70 17.92 8.07 9.44
N LYS A 71 17.79 9.23 10.10
CA LYS A 71 19.02 9.93 10.54
C LYS A 71 19.70 9.03 11.58
N LYS A 72 20.60 8.15 11.14
CA LYS A 72 21.74 7.81 11.99
C LYS A 72 22.50 9.12 12.17
N LYS A 73 22.39 9.73 13.35
CA LYS A 73 23.44 10.62 13.84
C LYS A 73 24.70 9.77 13.83
N ASP A 74 25.65 10.12 12.98
CA ASP A 74 26.96 10.57 13.42
C ASP A 74 27.72 11.13 12.21
N ASN A 75 28.11 12.40 12.33
CA ASN A 75 29.12 13.13 11.56
C ASN A 75 28.71 13.80 10.23
N GLU A 76 28.56 15.13 10.34
CA GLU A 76 29.23 16.14 9.50
C GLU A 76 28.84 16.29 8.00
N PHE A 77 28.26 17.47 7.71
CA PHE A 77 28.22 18.15 6.39
C PHE A 77 27.75 17.34 5.16
N GLY A 78 26.42 17.30 4.95
CA GLY A 78 25.86 16.99 3.63
C GLY A 78 24.34 17.02 3.61
N CYS A 79 23.75 18.06 3.02
CA CYS A 79 22.34 18.06 2.60
C CYS A 79 22.20 17.21 1.32
N GLY A 80 22.32 15.89 1.45
CA GLY A 80 22.21 14.95 0.35
C GLY A 80 21.03 14.00 0.58
N HIS A 81 20.13 13.94 -0.40
CA HIS A 81 19.15 12.88 -0.52
C HIS A 81 19.91 11.54 -0.56
N GLU A 82 19.79 10.69 0.47
CA GLU A 82 20.32 9.32 0.40
C GLU A 82 19.50 8.57 -0.66
N SER A 83 20.02 8.57 -1.89
CA SER A 83 19.47 7.83 -3.00
C SER A 83 19.40 6.34 -2.67
N LEU A 84 18.33 5.69 -3.10
CA LEU A 84 18.09 4.26 -2.93
C LEU A 84 19.28 3.46 -3.48
N SER A 85 19.95 2.66 -2.63
CA SER A 85 21.08 1.85 -3.09
C SER A 85 20.63 0.78 -4.10
N ILE A 86 21.55 0.29 -4.94
CA ILE A 86 21.26 -0.80 -5.90
C ILE A 86 20.76 -2.04 -5.17
N ALA A 87 21.38 -2.39 -4.03
CA ALA A 87 20.98 -3.54 -3.23
C ALA A 87 19.54 -3.41 -2.69
N GLN A 88 19.17 -2.24 -2.18
CA GLN A 88 17.79 -1.98 -1.72
C GLN A 88 16.81 -1.98 -2.89
N SER A 89 17.19 -1.42 -4.04
CA SER A 89 16.34 -1.39 -5.24
C SER A 89 16.03 -2.80 -5.73
N LEU A 90 17.02 -3.68 -5.75
CA LEU A 90 16.86 -5.10 -6.06
C LEU A 90 15.96 -5.80 -5.02
N SER A 91 16.21 -5.58 -3.73
CA SER A 91 15.38 -6.16 -2.66
C SER A 91 13.91 -5.78 -2.79
N TYR A 92 13.61 -4.49 -2.98
CA TYR A 92 12.24 -4.01 -3.16
C TYR A 92 11.61 -4.53 -4.44
N SER A 93 12.38 -4.64 -5.51
CA SER A 93 11.89 -5.22 -6.77
C SER A 93 11.51 -6.69 -6.58
N CYS A 94 12.33 -7.47 -5.87
CA CYS A 94 12.01 -8.87 -5.55
C CYS A 94 10.72 -9.00 -4.74
N ASP A 95 10.53 -8.16 -3.71
CA ASP A 95 9.31 -8.13 -2.91
C ASP A 95 8.07 -7.80 -3.74
N VAL A 96 8.14 -6.76 -4.57
CA VAL A 96 7.02 -6.36 -5.44
C VAL A 96 6.69 -7.46 -6.44
N VAL A 97 7.69 -8.08 -7.06
CA VAL A 97 7.49 -9.19 -7.99
C VAL A 97 6.88 -10.39 -7.26
N ALA A 98 7.32 -10.73 -6.06
CA ALA A 98 6.73 -11.82 -5.27
C ALA A 98 5.25 -11.56 -4.97
N GLY A 99 4.89 -10.32 -4.59
CA GLY A 99 3.50 -9.90 -4.40
C GLY A 99 2.67 -10.02 -5.69
N LEU A 100 3.20 -9.58 -6.83
CA LEU A 100 2.52 -9.68 -8.13
C LEU A 100 2.33 -11.13 -8.58
N VAL A 101 3.34 -11.98 -8.42
CA VAL A 101 3.24 -13.43 -8.73
C VAL A 101 2.12 -14.05 -7.91
N PHE A 102 2.02 -13.73 -6.63
CA PHE A 102 0.93 -14.19 -5.78
C PHE A 102 -0.43 -13.67 -6.27
N LEU A 103 -0.60 -12.38 -6.52
CA LEU A 103 -1.86 -11.81 -7.03
C LEU A 103 -2.29 -12.46 -8.35
N HIS A 104 -1.35 -12.61 -9.29
CA HIS A 104 -1.63 -13.21 -10.59
C HIS A 104 -1.99 -14.70 -10.47
N SER A 105 -1.42 -15.44 -9.50
CA SER A 105 -1.82 -16.83 -9.21
C SER A 105 -3.28 -16.95 -8.76
N GLN A 106 -3.85 -15.88 -8.21
CA GLN A 106 -5.25 -15.77 -7.80
C GLN A 106 -6.13 -15.11 -8.88
N LEU A 107 -5.60 -14.92 -10.09
CA LEU A 107 -6.27 -14.24 -11.22
C LEU A 107 -6.64 -12.77 -10.91
N ILE A 108 -5.87 -12.12 -10.04
CA ILE A 108 -6.08 -10.71 -9.66
C ILE A 108 -5.06 -9.84 -10.36
N VAL A 109 -5.53 -8.80 -11.04
CA VAL A 109 -4.69 -7.75 -11.63
C VAL A 109 -4.82 -6.49 -10.76
N HIS A 110 -3.71 -5.91 -10.30
CA HIS A 110 -3.73 -4.76 -9.40
C HIS A 110 -4.27 -3.46 -10.04
N LEU A 111 -4.04 -3.27 -11.34
CA LEU A 111 -4.50 -2.13 -12.18
C LEU A 111 -4.00 -0.72 -11.83
N ASP A 112 -3.59 -0.45 -10.59
CA ASP A 112 -3.04 0.86 -10.17
C ASP A 112 -1.64 0.73 -9.55
N LEU A 113 -0.77 -0.08 -10.15
CA LEU A 113 0.56 -0.30 -9.60
C LEU A 113 1.43 0.95 -9.79
N LYS A 114 1.78 1.61 -8.69
CA LYS A 114 2.63 2.80 -8.65
C LYS A 114 3.36 2.90 -7.30
N PRO A 115 4.45 3.68 -7.19
CA PRO A 115 5.22 3.78 -5.94
C PRO A 115 4.40 4.20 -4.71
N ALA A 116 3.32 4.95 -4.90
CA ALA A 116 2.44 5.39 -3.80
C ALA A 116 1.56 4.26 -3.24
N ASN A 117 1.37 3.17 -3.99
CA ASN A 117 0.61 2.00 -3.57
C ASN A 117 1.52 0.84 -3.13
N ILE A 118 2.83 1.10 -2.96
CA ILE A 118 3.78 0.13 -2.38
C ILE A 118 4.17 0.64 -1.00
N PHE A 119 3.76 -0.07 0.03
CA PHE A 119 4.07 0.24 1.42
C PHE A 119 5.39 -0.41 1.83
N ILE A 120 6.13 0.24 2.73
CA ILE A 120 7.39 -0.27 3.30
C ILE A 120 7.19 -0.51 4.78
N THR A 121 7.42 -1.76 5.20
CA THR A 121 7.35 -2.16 6.61
C THR A 121 8.53 -1.60 7.42
N LYS A 122 8.42 -1.63 8.75
CA LYS A 122 9.54 -1.32 9.65
C LYS A 122 10.74 -2.26 9.45
N GLN A 123 10.51 -3.46 8.92
CA GLN A 123 11.53 -4.46 8.60
C GLN A 123 12.12 -4.28 7.20
N ASN A 124 11.81 -3.18 6.52
CA ASN A 124 12.32 -2.86 5.18
C ASN A 124 11.87 -3.85 4.08
N ILE A 125 10.68 -4.42 4.25
CA ILE A 125 9.99 -5.30 3.29
C ILE A 125 8.89 -4.52 2.59
N CYS A 126 8.77 -4.64 1.27
CA CYS A 126 7.70 -4.02 0.49
C CYS A 126 6.42 -4.87 0.47
N LYS A 127 5.27 -4.19 0.58
CA LYS A 127 3.94 -4.78 0.40
C LYS A 127 3.11 -3.97 -0.61
N ILE A 128 2.45 -4.67 -1.52
CA ILE A 128 1.47 -4.10 -2.46
C ILE A 128 0.18 -3.80 -1.71
N GLY A 129 -0.26 -2.54 -1.80
CA GLY A 129 -1.49 -2.01 -1.21
C GLY A 129 -2.77 -2.37 -1.94
#